data_AF-A0A660YC83-F1
#
_entry.id   AF-A0A660YC83-F1
#
_cell.length_a   1.000
_cell.length_b   1.000
_cell.length_c   1.000
_cell.angle_alpha   90.00
_cell.angle_beta   90.00
_cell.angle_gamma   90.00
#
_symmetry.space_group_name_H-M   'P 1'
#
loop_
_entity.id
_entity.type
_entity.pdbx_description
1 polymer ?
#
loop_
_entity_poly.entity_id
_entity_poly.type
_entity_poly.pdbx_seq_one_letter_code
_entity_poly.pdbx_strand_id
1 'polypeptide(L)'
;MGALFLTGRPGVGKTTLLMRALEGTKLRAGGFYTQEVREGGGRVGFRIRSLSGEEGTLARKGLRSPCRVGRYGVNVEDLERVGVAALEKAIAEAELIVVDEVATMELCSERFKEAVRKALDSGKPVL
;
A
#
# COMPACT_ATOMS: atom_id res chain seq x y z
N MET A 1 -2.25 -21.71 0.69
CA MET A 1 -2.73 -20.73 -0.30
C MET A 1 -1.54 -19.92 -0.80
N GLY A 2 -1.58 -19.36 -2.01
CA GLY A 2 -0.41 -18.71 -2.64
C GLY A 2 -0.43 -17.18 -2.55
N ALA A 3 0.74 -16.56 -2.68
CA ALA A 3 0.92 -15.12 -2.87
C ALA A 3 1.42 -14.85 -4.29
N LEU A 4 0.86 -13.83 -4.96
CA LEU A 4 1.30 -13.38 -6.29
C LEU A 4 2.02 -12.05 -6.17
N PHE A 5 3.32 -12.03 -6.41
CA PHE A 5 4.11 -10.79 -6.36
C PHE A 5 4.27 -10.18 -7.75
N LEU A 6 3.76 -8.95 -7.93
CA LEU A 6 3.93 -8.18 -9.16
C LEU A 6 5.16 -7.26 -9.06
N THR A 7 6.21 -7.56 -9.82
CA THR A 7 7.42 -6.74 -9.88
C THR A 7 7.60 -6.06 -11.24
N GLY A 8 8.37 -4.97 -11.27
CA GLY A 8 8.64 -4.21 -12.48
C GLY A 8 9.10 -2.79 -12.16
N ARG A 9 9.66 -2.11 -13.17
CA ARG A 9 10.20 -0.75 -13.02
C ARG A 9 9.15 0.22 -12.45
N PRO A 10 9.56 1.25 -11.69
CA PRO A 10 8.65 2.30 -11.27
C PRO A 10 7.93 2.93 -12.47
N GLY A 11 6.62 3.18 -12.35
CA GLY A 11 5.81 3.78 -13.42
C GLY A 11 5.42 2.86 -14.59
N VAL A 12 5.74 1.56 -14.55
CA VAL A 12 5.35 0.61 -15.62
C VAL A 12 3.84 0.29 -15.67
N GLY A 13 3.06 0.74 -14.66
CA GLY A 13 1.61 0.55 -14.61
C GLY A 13 1.13 -0.62 -13.74
N LYS A 14 1.93 -1.08 -12.77
CA LYS A 14 1.56 -2.17 -11.83
C LYS A 14 0.26 -1.88 -11.08
N THR A 15 0.17 -0.73 -10.43
CA THR A 15 -1.05 -0.28 -9.73
C THR A 15 -2.24 -0.23 -10.70
N THR A 16 -2.05 0.23 -11.94
CA THR A 16 -3.13 0.24 -12.94
C THR A 16 -3.58 -1.17 -13.30
N LEU A 17 -2.66 -2.12 -13.48
CA LEU A 17 -2.97 -3.53 -13.73
C LEU A 17 -3.73 -4.13 -12.54
N LEU A 18 -3.25 -3.88 -11.32
CA LEU A 18 -3.87 -4.33 -10.07
C LEU A 18 -5.32 -3.86 -9.99
N MET A 19 -5.57 -2.56 -10.15
CA MET A 19 -6.93 -2.01 -10.08
C MET A 19 -7.87 -2.60 -11.14
N ARG A 20 -7.40 -2.77 -12.38
CA ARG A 20 -8.19 -3.43 -13.44
C ARG A 20 -8.49 -4.90 -13.14
N ALA A 21 -7.54 -5.62 -12.53
CA ALA A 21 -7.77 -7.00 -12.11
C ALA A 21 -8.82 -7.08 -10.99
N LEU A 22 -8.80 -6.12 -10.06
CA LEU A 22 -9.80 -6.01 -9.00
C LEU A 22 -11.20 -5.63 -9.53
N GLU A 23 -11.30 -4.87 -10.62
CA GLU A 23 -12.60 -4.60 -11.26
C GLU A 23 -13.23 -5.87 -11.88
N GLY A 24 -12.40 -6.81 -12.34
CA GLY A 24 -12.85 -8.05 -12.96
C GLY A 24 -13.12 -9.21 -12.00
N THR A 25 -12.75 -9.07 -10.71
CA THR A 25 -12.92 -10.14 -9.72
C THR A 25 -14.29 -10.08 -9.03
N LYS A 26 -14.80 -11.25 -8.66
CA LYS A 26 -16.01 -11.36 -7.81
C LYS A 26 -15.68 -11.49 -6.32
N LEU A 27 -14.40 -11.65 -5.98
CA LEU A 27 -13.94 -11.79 -4.61
C LEU A 27 -14.05 -10.45 -3.89
N ARG A 28 -14.44 -10.48 -2.62
CA ARG A 28 -14.36 -9.31 -1.75
C ARG A 28 -12.91 -9.05 -1.39
N ALA A 29 -12.28 -8.13 -2.11
CA ALA A 29 -10.92 -7.68 -1.86
C ALA A 29 -10.85 -6.65 -0.72
N GLY A 30 -9.79 -6.70 0.07
CA GLY A 30 -9.46 -5.72 1.10
C GLY A 30 -7.96 -5.44 1.13
N GLY A 31 -7.54 -4.36 1.79
CA GLY A 31 -6.16 -3.92 1.82
C GLY A 31 -6.02 -2.51 1.28
N PHE A 32 -4.86 -2.17 0.72
CA PHE A 32 -4.59 -0.80 0.27
C PHE A 32 -3.78 -0.76 -1.03
N TYR A 33 -3.79 0.40 -1.65
CA TYR A 33 -2.90 0.73 -2.75
C TYR A 33 -2.25 2.12 -2.59
N THR A 34 -1.21 2.40 -3.36
CA THR A 34 -0.51 3.69 -3.32
C THR A 34 -0.62 4.44 -4.64
N GLN A 35 -0.54 5.76 -4.59
CA GLN A 35 -0.63 6.61 -5.78
C GLN A 35 0.37 7.76 -5.71
N GLU A 36 1.01 8.07 -6.84
CA GLU A 36 1.83 9.27 -6.95
C GLU A 36 0.97 10.53 -6.85
N VAL A 37 1.42 11.50 -6.04
CA VAL A 37 0.85 12.84 -6.00
C VAL A 37 1.75 13.76 -6.82
N ARG A 38 1.17 14.40 -7.84
CA ARG A 38 1.87 15.31 -8.76
C ARG A 38 1.23 16.70 -8.72
N GLU A 39 2.06 17.73 -8.63
CA GLU A 39 1.67 19.14 -8.65
C GLU A 39 2.68 19.90 -9.53
N GLY A 40 2.24 20.89 -10.30
CA GLY A 40 3.14 21.73 -11.11
C GLY A 40 4.07 20.96 -12.06
N GLY A 41 3.60 19.83 -12.62
CA GLY A 41 4.39 19.00 -13.54
C GLY A 41 5.39 18.05 -12.87
N GLY A 42 5.47 18.01 -11.54
CA GLY A 42 6.41 17.15 -10.80
C GLY A 42 5.77 16.32 -9.71
N ARG A 43 6.35 15.15 -9.41
CA ARG A 43 5.93 14.31 -8.26
C ARG A 43 6.31 14.98 -6.94
N VAL A 44 5.31 15.33 -6.14
CA VAL A 44 5.46 15.98 -4.82
C VAL A 44 5.34 15.01 -3.65
N GLY A 45 4.75 13.83 -3.87
CA GLY A 45 4.60 12.83 -2.82
C GLY A 45 3.90 11.57 -3.29
N PHE A 46 3.42 10.81 -2.33
CA PHE A 46 2.71 9.56 -2.47
C PHE A 46 1.53 9.55 -1.48
N ARG A 47 0.40 9.04 -1.93
CA ARG A 47 -0.81 8.84 -1.15
C ARG A 47 -1.01 7.35 -0.93
N ILE A 48 -1.48 6.98 0.25
CA ILE A 48 -1.97 5.63 0.56
C ILE A 48 -3.49 5.66 0.62
N ARG A 49 -4.14 4.65 0.04
CA ARG A 49 -5.60 4.51 0.02
C ARG A 49 -6.01 3.08 0.33
N SER A 50 -6.89 2.88 1.29
CA SER A 50 -7.55 1.60 1.50
C SER A 50 -8.57 1.32 0.40
N LEU A 51 -8.85 0.04 0.14
CA LEU A 51 -9.95 -0.37 -0.75
C LEU A 51 -11.33 -0.01 -0.19
N SER A 52 -11.42 0.28 1.12
CA SER A 52 -12.62 0.82 1.77
C SER A 52 -12.78 2.34 1.67
N GLY A 53 -11.84 3.05 1.04
CA GLY A 53 -11.95 4.47 0.73
C GLY A 53 -11.24 5.42 1.70
N GLU A 54 -10.71 4.94 2.83
CA GLU A 54 -9.85 5.75 3.70
C GLU A 54 -8.54 6.12 3.01
N GLU A 55 -8.03 7.31 3.27
CA GLU A 55 -6.79 7.80 2.65
C GLU A 55 -5.88 8.56 3.63
N GLY A 56 -4.61 8.66 3.26
CA GLY A 56 -3.58 9.37 4.00
C GLY A 56 -2.39 9.74 3.11
N THR A 57 -1.53 10.63 3.59
CA THR A 57 -0.27 10.93 2.93
C THR A 57 0.73 9.85 3.30
N LEU A 58 1.27 9.09 2.34
CA LEU A 58 2.34 8.12 2.63
C LEU A 58 3.68 8.82 2.78
N ALA A 59 4.01 9.71 1.85
CA ALA A 59 5.26 10.47 1.89
C ALA A 59 5.15 11.76 1.07
N ARG A 60 5.84 12.82 1.50
CA ARG A 60 5.82 14.12 0.79
C ARG A 60 7.17 14.82 0.84
N LYS A 61 7.49 15.59 -0.19
CA LYS A 61 8.60 16.54 -0.17
C LYS A 61 8.41 17.55 0.95
N GLY A 62 9.47 17.87 1.67
CA GLY A 62 9.44 18.87 2.74
C GLY A 62 8.79 18.40 4.05
N LEU A 63 8.20 17.20 4.09
CA LEU A 63 7.73 16.61 5.34
C LEU A 63 8.93 16.30 6.23
N ARG A 64 8.92 16.84 7.46
CA ARG A 64 9.91 16.50 8.49
C ARG A 64 9.51 15.14 9.06
N SER A 65 10.36 14.15 8.88
CA SER A 65 10.16 12.79 9.39
C SER A 65 11.51 12.17 9.72
N PRO A 66 11.59 11.35 10.79
CA PRO A 66 12.79 10.57 11.09
C PRO A 66 13.05 9.50 10.01
N CYS A 67 12.03 9.05 9.29
CA CYS A 67 12.20 8.15 8.15
C CYS A 67 12.10 8.90 6.82
N ARG A 68 13.13 8.77 5.98
CA ARG A 68 13.24 9.49 4.71
C ARG A 68 13.71 8.57 3.60
N VAL A 69 13.13 8.76 2.41
CA VAL A 69 13.54 8.06 1.18
C VAL A 69 13.83 9.12 0.12
N GLY A 70 15.11 9.35 -0.13
CA GLY A 70 15.58 10.47 -0.95
C GLY A 70 15.05 11.82 -0.46
N ARG A 71 14.28 12.50 -1.31
CA ARG A 71 13.71 13.83 -1.01
C ARG A 71 12.36 13.80 -0.28
N TYR A 72 11.82 12.62 0.02
CA TYR A 72 10.51 12.45 0.63
C TYR A 72 10.65 12.07 2.09
N GLY A 73 9.98 12.81 2.98
CA GLY A 73 9.73 12.37 4.35
C GLY A 73 8.54 11.43 4.37
N VAL A 74 8.65 10.29 5.06
CA VAL A 74 7.59 9.28 5.16
C VAL A 74 6.71 9.62 6.36
N ASN A 75 5.39 9.64 6.16
CA ASN A 75 4.42 9.78 7.24
C ASN A 75 4.04 8.39 7.76
N VAL A 76 4.81 7.92 8.74
CA VAL A 76 4.60 6.59 9.35
C VAL A 76 3.22 6.49 10.02
N GLU A 77 2.71 7.60 10.58
CA GLU A 77 1.40 7.63 11.22
C GLU A 77 0.27 7.32 10.24
N ASP A 78 0.25 7.98 9.07
CA ASP A 78 -0.75 7.70 8.03
C ASP A 78 -0.58 6.31 7.40
N LEU A 79 0.66 5.84 7.26
CA LEU A 79 0.94 4.46 6.81
C LEU A 79 0.28 3.44 7.76
N GLU A 80 0.39 3.64 9.06
CA GLU A 80 -0.21 2.72 10.03
C GLU A 80 -1.72 2.91 10.14
N ARG A 81 -2.19 4.16 10.24
CA ARG A 81 -3.61 4.48 10.35
C ARG A 81 -4.42 3.98 9.16
N VAL A 82 -3.86 4.02 7.95
CA VAL A 82 -4.56 3.61 6.72
C VAL A 82 -4.11 2.23 6.24
N GLY A 83 -2.81 2.04 6.03
CA GLY A 83 -2.26 0.82 5.44
C GLY A 83 -2.37 -0.38 6.38
N VAL A 84 -1.85 -0.26 7.61
CA VAL A 84 -1.90 -1.35 8.60
C VAL A 84 -3.34 -1.67 8.96
N ALA A 85 -4.17 -0.66 9.26
CA ALA A 85 -5.59 -0.87 9.56
C ALA A 85 -6.32 -1.59 8.40
N ALA A 86 -6.03 -1.23 7.15
CA ALA A 86 -6.62 -1.90 5.99
C ALA A 86 -6.16 -3.36 5.86
N LEU A 87 -4.90 -3.68 6.15
CA LEU A 87 -4.41 -5.06 6.18
C LEU A 87 -5.06 -5.88 7.29
N GLU A 88 -5.15 -5.35 8.51
CA GLU A 88 -5.78 -6.02 9.64
C GLU A 88 -7.26 -6.33 9.35
N LYS A 89 -7.98 -5.36 8.78
CA LYS A 89 -9.36 -5.57 8.33
C LYS A 89 -9.46 -6.61 7.21
N ALA A 90 -8.56 -6.59 6.24
CA ALA A 90 -8.55 -7.56 5.15
C ALA A 90 -8.26 -8.99 5.66
N ILE A 91 -7.34 -9.14 6.62
CA ILE A 91 -7.03 -10.42 7.26
C ILE A 91 -8.26 -10.96 7.97
N ALA A 92 -9.03 -10.14 8.68
CA ALA A 92 -10.25 -10.59 9.35
C ALA A 92 -11.35 -10.92 8.33
N GLU A 93 -11.61 -10.01 7.40
CA GLU A 93 -12.86 -10.01 6.66
C GLU A 93 -12.70 -10.45 5.21
N ALA A 94 -11.68 -10.02 4.46
CA ALA A 94 -11.63 -10.15 3.00
C ALA A 94 -11.40 -11.61 2.50
N GLU A 95 -11.75 -11.86 1.24
CA GLU A 95 -11.43 -13.10 0.51
C GLU A 95 -10.12 -13.01 -0.26
N LEU A 96 -9.68 -11.79 -0.59
CA LEU A 96 -8.41 -11.47 -1.26
C LEU A 96 -7.77 -10.29 -0.54
N ILE A 97 -6.51 -10.43 -0.14
CA ILE A 97 -5.73 -9.34 0.48
C ILE A 97 -4.88 -8.67 -0.59
N VAL A 98 -4.91 -7.33 -0.62
CA VAL A 98 -4.18 -6.50 -1.58
C VAL A 98 -3.17 -5.62 -0.86
N VAL A 99 -1.92 -5.66 -1.31
CA VAL A 99 -0.82 -4.86 -0.78
C VAL A 99 -0.04 -4.23 -1.94
N ASP A 100 -0.43 -3.02 -2.38
CA ASP A 100 0.36 -2.33 -3.42
C ASP A 100 1.62 -1.69 -2.82
N GLU A 101 2.76 -2.16 -3.32
CA GLU A 101 4.11 -1.78 -2.91
C GLU A 101 4.50 -2.20 -1.48
N VAL A 102 5.50 -3.08 -1.39
CA VAL A 102 6.27 -3.36 -0.17
C VAL A 102 7.69 -2.88 -0.43
N ALA A 103 7.93 -1.58 -0.23
CA ALA A 103 9.17 -0.94 -0.62
C ALA A 103 9.78 -0.10 0.53
N THR A 104 10.83 0.64 0.21
CA THR A 104 11.64 1.35 1.21
C THR A 104 10.82 2.31 2.08
N MET A 105 9.74 2.90 1.56
CA MET A 105 8.90 3.83 2.32
C MET A 105 8.06 3.11 3.37
N GLU A 106 7.40 2.03 2.98
CA GLU A 106 6.51 1.26 3.87
C GLU A 106 7.30 0.51 4.93
N LEU A 107 8.53 0.07 4.60
CA LEU A 107 9.45 -0.58 5.52
C LEU A 107 9.99 0.34 6.63
N CYS A 108 9.61 1.62 6.65
CA CYS A 108 9.82 2.51 7.79
C CYS A 108 8.99 2.11 9.03
N SER A 109 7.88 1.38 8.87
CA SER A 109 7.03 0.94 9.98
C SER A 109 7.25 -0.55 10.29
N GLU A 110 7.58 -0.86 11.55
CA GLU A 110 7.62 -2.25 12.02
C GLU A 110 6.23 -2.88 12.06
N ARG A 111 5.20 -2.10 12.40
CA ARG A 111 3.80 -2.57 12.38
C ARG A 111 3.36 -2.95 10.98
N PHE A 112 3.78 -2.18 9.98
CA PHE A 112 3.55 -2.55 8.58
C PHE A 112 4.20 -3.88 8.21
N LYS A 113 5.48 -4.08 8.56
CA LYS A 113 6.18 -5.36 8.31
C LYS A 113 5.46 -6.53 8.96
N GLU A 114 5.01 -6.36 10.20
CA GLU A 114 4.26 -7.38 10.93
C GLU A 114 2.91 -7.67 10.27
N ALA A 115 2.17 -6.64 9.87
CA ALA A 115 0.88 -6.78 9.20
C ALA A 115 1.00 -7.52 7.86
N VAL A 116 2.04 -7.22 7.06
CA VAL A 116 2.32 -7.96 5.81
C VAL A 116 2.65 -9.42 6.10
N ARG A 117 3.46 -9.73 7.13
CA ARG A 117 3.72 -11.12 7.52
C ARG A 117 2.42 -11.85 7.91
N LYS A 118 1.60 -11.24 8.76
CA LYS A 118 0.28 -11.79 9.14
C LYS A 118 -0.63 -12.00 7.94
N ALA A 119 -0.61 -11.10 6.96
CA ALA A 119 -1.37 -11.25 5.72
C ALA A 119 -0.90 -12.47 4.92
N LEU A 120 0.41 -12.65 4.74
CA LEU A 120 0.99 -13.80 4.06
C LEU A 120 0.71 -15.12 4.79
N ASP A 121 0.69 -15.10 6.13
CA ASP A 121 0.43 -16.27 6.97
C ASP A 121 -1.07 -16.55 7.18
N SER A 122 -1.97 -15.67 6.73
CA SER A 122 -3.42 -15.75 6.98
C SER A 122 -4.12 -16.93 6.26
N GLY A 123 -3.41 -17.59 5.33
CA GLY A 123 -3.99 -18.61 4.47
C GLY A 123 -4.94 -18.07 3.40
N LYS A 124 -5.13 -16.75 3.30
CA LYS A 124 -5.89 -16.07 2.23
C LYS A 124 -4.99 -15.83 1.01
N PRO A 125 -5.53 -15.70 -0.22
CA PRO A 125 -4.74 -15.25 -1.36
C PRO A 125 -4.27 -13.82 -1.11
N VAL A 126 -3.01 -13.55 -1.42
CA VAL A 126 -2.40 -12.22 -1.31
C VAL A 126 -1.89 -11.78 -2.66
N LEU A 127 -2.18 -10.54 -3.03
CA LEU A 127 -1.75 -9.87 -4.26
C LEU A 127 -1.00 -8.58 -3.95
#